data_AF-A0A0M1LDC2-F1
#
_entry.id   AF-A0A0M1LDC2-F1
#
_cell.length_a   1.000
_cell.length_b   1.000
_cell.length_c   1.000
_cell.angle_alpha   90.00
_cell.angle_beta   90.00
_cell.angle_gamma   90.00
#
_symmetry.space_group_name_H-M   'P 1'
#
loop_
_entity.id
_entity.type
_entity.pdbx_description
1 polymer ?
#
loop_
_entity_poly.entity_id
_entity_poly.type
_entity_poly.pdbx_seq_one_letter_code
_entity_poly.pdbx_strand_id
1 'polypeptide(L)'
;MSHPVPKELKGEERLFSIPYLDLHFSKKSTLYCGIATVISGITLKINFNLFLFMFIGLNLIAYPLGSFKVQKNKFEGGNVSLDTFLIRKLKYQKHRNIYLRRRGK
;
A
#
# COMPACT_ATOMS: atom_id res chain seq x y z
N MET A 1 23.43 2.71 -7.45
CA MET A 1 22.00 2.66 -7.85
C MET A 1 21.50 1.24 -7.58
N SER A 2 20.30 1.01 -7.04
CA SER A 2 19.77 -0.36 -6.98
C SER A 2 19.17 -0.65 -8.35
N HIS A 3 19.70 -1.65 -9.06
CA HIS A 3 19.17 -2.04 -10.36
C HIS A 3 17.66 -2.36 -10.23
N PRO A 4 16.84 -1.99 -11.23
CA PRO A 4 15.44 -2.41 -11.27
C PRO A 4 15.43 -3.93 -11.26
N VAL A 5 15.01 -4.52 -10.14
CA VAL A 5 14.88 -5.97 -10.04
C VAL A 5 13.75 -6.38 -10.98
N PRO A 6 13.99 -7.31 -11.92
CA PRO A 6 12.98 -7.82 -12.82
C PRO A 6 11.72 -8.18 -12.05
N LYS A 7 10.56 -7.83 -12.62
CA LYS A 7 9.24 -8.06 -12.03
C LYS A 7 9.08 -9.52 -11.54
N GLU A 8 9.72 -10.47 -12.22
CA GLU A 8 9.73 -11.93 -11.96
C GLU A 8 10.60 -12.34 -10.75
N LEU A 9 11.65 -11.58 -10.43
CA LEU A 9 12.54 -11.84 -9.29
C LEU A 9 12.09 -11.16 -7.99
N LYS A 10 10.94 -10.46 -8.02
CA LYS A 10 10.31 -9.94 -6.82
C LYS A 10 9.65 -11.12 -6.10
N GLY A 11 10.19 -11.54 -4.95
CA GLY A 11 9.62 -12.58 -4.07
C GLY A 11 8.25 -12.26 -3.45
N GLU A 12 7.42 -11.48 -4.14
CA GLU A 12 6.02 -11.29 -3.82
C GLU A 12 5.23 -12.44 -4.45
N GLU A 13 4.61 -13.28 -3.62
CA GLU A 13 3.68 -14.33 -4.04
C GLU A 13 2.51 -13.67 -4.81
N ARG A 14 2.54 -13.78 -6.14
CA ARG A 14 1.45 -13.39 -7.02
C ARG A 14 0.42 -14.51 -6.99
N LEU A 15 -0.78 -14.20 -6.51
CA LEU A 15 -1.88 -15.17 -6.49
C LEU A 15 -2.58 -15.24 -7.85
N PHE A 16 -2.66 -14.11 -8.56
CA PHE A 16 -3.31 -14.02 -9.85
C PHE A 16 -2.73 -12.85 -10.66
N SER A 17 -2.60 -13.01 -11.97
CA SER A 17 -2.19 -11.94 -12.88
C SER A 17 -3.02 -11.98 -14.14
N ILE A 18 -3.58 -10.83 -14.53
CA ILE A 18 -4.26 -10.68 -15.81
C ILE A 18 -3.22 -10.13 -16.80
N PRO A 19 -2.71 -10.93 -17.75
CA PRO A 19 -1.58 -10.54 -18.60
C PRO A 19 -1.89 -9.33 -19.50
N TYR A 20 -3.16 -9.14 -19.87
CA TYR A 20 -3.59 -8.04 -20.74
C TYR A 20 -3.69 -6.68 -20.07
N LEU A 21 -3.78 -6.62 -18.73
CA LEU A 21 -3.97 -5.36 -17.99
C LEU A 21 -2.76 -4.97 -17.14
N ASP A 22 -1.67 -5.77 -17.17
CA ASP A 22 -0.52 -5.64 -16.26
C ASP A 22 -0.95 -5.52 -14.77
N LEU A 23 -2.16 -6.04 -14.47
CA LEU A 23 -2.79 -6.06 -13.16
C LEU A 23 -2.38 -7.35 -12.47
N HIS A 24 -1.66 -7.19 -11.36
CA HIS A 24 -1.25 -8.29 -10.52
C HIS A 24 -1.95 -8.20 -9.17
N PHE A 25 -2.51 -9.32 -8.72
CA PHE A 25 -3.02 -9.46 -7.38
C PHE A 25 -1.95 -10.11 -6.51
N SER A 26 -1.38 -9.32 -5.62
CA SER A 26 -0.49 -9.80 -4.57
C SER A 26 -1.33 -10.34 -3.41
N LYS A 27 -0.75 -11.28 -2.64
CA LYS A 27 -1.36 -11.76 -1.38
C LYS A 27 -1.72 -10.62 -0.42
N LYS A 28 -0.97 -9.53 -0.44
CA LYS A 28 -1.26 -8.33 0.35
C LYS A 28 -2.46 -7.56 -0.20
N SER A 29 -2.52 -7.33 -1.51
CA SER A 29 -3.64 -6.60 -2.12
C SER A 29 -4.95 -7.36 -1.96
N THR A 30 -4.94 -8.70 -2.07
CA THR A 30 -6.14 -9.52 -1.85
C THR A 30 -6.60 -9.45 -0.40
N LEU A 31 -5.69 -9.51 0.57
CA LEU A 31 -6.01 -9.38 1.98
C LEU A 31 -6.58 -7.99 2.30
N TYR A 32 -6.00 -6.92 1.76
CA TYR A 32 -6.48 -5.55 1.98
C TYR A 32 -7.85 -5.30 1.34
N CYS A 33 -8.06 -5.74 0.09
CA CYS A 33 -9.35 -5.65 -0.59
C CYS A 33 -10.40 -6.55 0.10
N GLY A 34 -10.00 -7.72 0.61
CA GLY A 34 -10.87 -8.61 1.38
C GLY A 34 -11.38 -7.95 2.67
N ILE A 35 -10.48 -7.35 3.46
CA ILE A 35 -10.85 -6.60 4.67
C ILE A 35 -11.76 -5.42 4.31
N ALA A 36 -11.42 -4.65 3.28
CA ALA A 36 -12.26 -3.55 2.79
C ALA A 36 -13.67 -4.02 2.42
N THR A 37 -13.78 -5.16 1.74
CA THR A 37 -15.05 -5.76 1.36
C THR A 37 -15.86 -6.18 2.58
N VAL A 38 -15.24 -6.84 3.56
CA VAL A 38 -15.92 -7.22 4.81
C VAL A 38 -16.44 -5.99 5.56
N ILE A 39 -15.62 -4.94 5.70
CA ILE A 39 -16.01 -3.68 6.37
C ILE A 39 -17.18 -3.03 5.64
N SER A 40 -17.13 -2.92 4.31
CA SER A 40 -18.25 -2.39 3.53
C SER A 40 -19.50 -3.27 3.70
N GLY A 41 -19.38 -4.60 3.68
CA GLY A 41 -20.50 -5.53 3.83
C GLY A 41 -21.29 -5.37 5.13
N ILE A 42 -20.65 -4.93 6.23
CA ILE A 42 -21.35 -4.60 7.48
C ILE A 42 -22.38 -3.48 7.26
N THR A 43 -22.06 -2.53 6.39
CA THR A 43 -22.94 -1.39 6.09
C THR A 43 -24.11 -1.72 5.16
N LEU A 44 -24.11 -2.91 4.55
CA LEU A 44 -25.21 -3.40 3.71
C LEU A 44 -26.53 -3.46 4.49
N LYS A 45 -26.47 -3.81 5.78
CA LYS A 45 -27.65 -3.87 6.67
C LYS A 45 -28.27 -2.50 6.96
N ILE A 46 -27.52 -1.41 6.74
CA ILE A 46 -27.98 -0.05 7.04
C ILE A 46 -28.56 0.58 5.77
N ASN A 47 -27.78 0.62 4.70
CA ASN A 47 -28.18 1.25 3.45
C ASN A 47 -27.35 0.70 2.28
N PHE A 48 -28.02 0.24 1.23
CA PHE A 48 -27.38 -0.28 0.02
C PHE A 48 -26.48 0.76 -0.68
N ASN A 49 -26.91 2.03 -0.74
CA ASN A 49 -26.12 3.08 -1.38
C ASN A 49 -24.86 3.38 -0.59
N LEU A 50 -24.94 3.32 0.74
CA LEU A 50 -23.79 3.51 1.62
C LEU A 50 -22.80 2.34 1.49
N PHE A 51 -23.30 1.11 1.37
CA PHE A 51 -22.49 -0.05 1.03
C PHE A 51 -21.74 0.15 -0.28
N LEU A 52 -22.42 0.55 -1.35
CA LEU A 52 -21.82 0.70 -2.67
C LEU A 52 -20.72 1.77 -2.67
N PHE A 53 -20.99 2.90 -2.02
CA PHE A 53 -20.02 3.98 -1.85
C PHE A 53 -18.79 3.52 -1.07
N MET A 54 -18.99 2.85 0.07
CA MET A 54 -17.90 2.35 0.92
C MET A 54 -17.12 1.22 0.24
N PHE A 55 -17.79 0.32 -0.46
CA PHE A 55 -17.18 -0.79 -1.18
C PHE A 55 -16.26 -0.28 -2.28
N ILE A 56 -16.74 0.64 -3.13
CA ILE A 56 -15.93 1.24 -4.19
C ILE A 56 -14.78 2.05 -3.57
N GLY A 57 -15.09 2.95 -2.63
CA GLY A 57 -14.10 3.85 -2.03
C GLY A 57 -12.97 3.11 -1.30
N LEU A 58 -13.31 2.13 -0.47
CA LEU A 58 -12.31 1.37 0.29
C LEU A 58 -11.44 0.50 -0.63
N ASN A 59 -12.02 -0.14 -1.65
CA ASN A 59 -11.24 -0.94 -2.59
C ASN A 59 -10.32 -0.08 -3.48
N LEU A 60 -10.77 1.11 -3.88
CA LEU A 60 -9.96 2.09 -4.63
C LEU A 60 -8.72 2.55 -3.86
N ILE A 61 -8.80 2.61 -2.53
CA ILE A 61 -7.69 3.00 -1.64
C ILE A 61 -6.83 1.77 -1.27
N ALA A 62 -7.47 0.64 -0.96
CA ALA A 62 -6.79 -0.58 -0.53
C ALA A 62 -5.88 -1.16 -1.61
N TYR A 63 -6.30 -1.10 -2.89
CA TYR A 63 -5.53 -1.61 -4.01
C TYR A 63 -4.17 -0.92 -4.19
N PRO A 64 -4.07 0.42 -4.34
CA PRO A 64 -2.77 1.09 -4.46
C PRO A 64 -1.93 0.93 -3.19
N LEU A 65 -2.53 0.87 -2.00
CA LEU A 65 -1.79 0.61 -0.75
C LEU A 65 -1.10 -0.76 -0.74
N GLY A 66 -1.78 -1.80 -1.24
CA GLY A 66 -1.25 -3.17 -1.29
C GLY A 66 -0.36 -3.47 -2.50
N SER A 67 -0.51 -2.72 -3.60
CA SER A 67 0.14 -3.00 -4.87
C SER A 67 1.27 -2.04 -5.22
N PHE A 68 1.24 -0.79 -4.74
CA PHE A 68 2.21 0.22 -5.16
C PHE A 68 3.45 0.24 -4.27
N LYS A 69 4.58 0.51 -4.90
CA LYS A 69 5.87 0.74 -4.24
C LYS A 69 6.28 2.18 -4.45
N VAL A 70 6.95 2.74 -3.45
CA VAL A 70 7.43 4.12 -3.53
C VAL A 70 8.62 4.18 -4.47
N GLN A 71 8.57 5.12 -5.42
CA GLN A 71 9.68 5.39 -6.33
C GLN A 71 10.91 5.86 -5.55
N LYS A 72 12.09 5.48 -6.01
CA LYS A 72 13.35 5.86 -5.37
C LYS A 72 13.55 7.37 -5.51
N ASN A 73 13.69 8.08 -4.39
CA ASN A 73 14.07 9.49 -4.37
C ASN A 73 15.50 9.66 -3.85
N LYS A 74 16.15 10.79 -4.17
CA LYS A 74 17.55 11.08 -3.77
C LYS A 74 17.83 10.93 -2.27
N PHE A 75 16.78 11.01 -1.42
CA PHE A 75 16.87 10.97 0.04
C PHE A 75 16.31 9.69 0.68
N GLU A 76 15.62 8.82 -0.06
CA GLU A 76 14.90 7.66 0.48
C GLU A 76 15.20 6.40 -0.33
N GLY A 77 15.57 5.31 0.36
CA GLY A 77 15.68 3.99 -0.25
C GLY A 77 14.33 3.52 -0.76
N GLY A 78 14.01 3.78 -2.01
CA GLY A 78 12.78 3.32 -2.68
C GLY A 78 12.73 1.80 -2.88
N ASN A 79 11.69 1.34 -3.59
CA ASN A 79 11.28 -0.07 -3.69
C ASN A 79 10.72 -0.67 -2.39
N VAL A 80 10.34 0.20 -1.44
CA VAL A 80 9.56 -0.16 -0.25
C VAL A 80 8.08 -0.06 -0.60
N SER A 81 7.26 -0.97 -0.08
CA SER A 81 5.81 -0.91 -0.27
C SER A 81 5.21 0.32 0.40
N LEU A 82 4.18 0.89 -0.23
CA LEU A 82 3.61 2.18 0.13
C LEU A 82 3.07 2.22 1.57
N ASP A 83 2.47 1.11 2.02
CA ASP A 83 2.05 0.86 3.40
C ASP A 83 3.17 1.13 4.43
N THR A 84 4.32 0.50 4.21
CA THR A 84 5.46 0.46 5.11
C THR A 84 6.15 1.81 5.09
N PHE A 85 6.18 2.46 3.92
CA PHE A 85 6.65 3.82 3.78
C PHE A 85 5.80 4.81 4.57
N LEU A 86 4.47 4.76 4.45
CA LEU A 86 3.57 5.64 5.21
C LEU A 86 3.75 5.46 6.72
N ILE A 87 3.81 4.21 7.20
CA ILE A 87 4.02 3.91 8.62
C ILE A 87 5.37 4.48 9.09
N ARG A 88 6.44 4.29 8.33
CA ARG A 88 7.77 4.83 8.67
C ARG A 88 7.78 6.36 8.66
N LYS A 89 7.11 6.99 7.69
CA LYS A 89 7.00 8.45 7.57
C LYS A 89 6.20 9.04 8.74
N LEU A 90 5.08 8.42 9.11
CA LEU A 90 4.30 8.80 10.28
C LEU A 90 5.11 8.65 11.58
N LYS A 91 5.82 7.52 11.75
CA LYS A 91 6.69 7.29 12.90
C LYS A 91 7.81 8.32 12.98
N TYR A 92 8.43 8.66 11.84
CA TYR A 92 9.47 9.67 11.74
C TYR A 92 8.94 11.07 12.09
N GLN A 93 7.77 11.48 11.58
CA GLN A 93 7.16 12.75 11.94
C GLN A 93 6.89 12.85 13.44
N LYS A 94 6.40 11.76 14.06
CA LYS A 94 6.14 11.70 15.50
C LYS A 94 7.42 11.75 16.36
N HIS A 95 8.52 11.18 15.90
CA HIS A 95 9.80 11.08 16.64
C HIS A 95 10.91 11.94 16.03
N ARG A 96 10.56 13.02 15.33
CA ARG A 96 11.48 13.86 14.55
C ARG A 96 12.66 14.37 15.38
N ASN A 97 12.45 14.57 16.68
CA ASN A 97 13.45 15.07 17.64
C ASN A 97 14.57 14.08 17.94
N ILE A 98 14.39 12.77 17.70
CA ILE A 98 15.42 11.75 17.94
C ILE A 98 16.38 11.62 16.74
N TYR A 99 15.89 11.88 15.53
CA TYR A 99 16.62 11.66 14.28
C TYR A 99 17.29 12.92 13.71
N LEU A 100 16.93 14.11 14.20
CA LEU A 100 17.70 15.33 13.96
C LEU A 100 18.91 15.30 14.90
N ARG A 101 20.05 14.79 14.41
CA ARG A 101 21.35 14.97 15.06
C ARG A 101 21.51 16.47 15.30
N ARG A 102 21.43 16.91 16.57
CA ARG A 102 21.78 18.29 16.96
C ARG A 102 23.22 18.51 16.51
N ARG A 103 23.44 19.12 15.35
CA ARG A 103 24.74 19.75 15.05
C ARG A 103 24.87 20.84 16.11
N GLY A 104 25.92 20.71 16.93
CA GLY A 104 26.09 21.40 18.19
C GLY A 104 25.87 22.92 18.10
N LYS A 105 25.43 23.48 19.22
CA LYS A 105 25.84 24.84 19.58
C LYS A 105 27.28 24.77 20.06
#